data_AF-A0AAJ4DVH6-F1
#
_entry.id   AF-A0AAJ4DVH6-F1
#
_cell.length_a   1.000
_cell.length_b   1.000
_cell.length_c   1.000
_cell.angle_alpha   90.00
_cell.angle_beta   90.00
_cell.angle_gamma   90.00
#
_symmetry.space_group_name_H-M   'P 1'
#
loop_
_entity.id
_entity.type
_entity.pdbx_description
1 polymer ?
#
loop_
_entity_poly.entity_id
_entity_poly.type
_entity_poly.pdbx_seq_one_letter_code
_entity_poly.pdbx_strand_id
1 'polypeptide(L)'
;MLRKVATISLLALGLTACDNNEVGDVSLGLFTMKDIKLNHLKDPVVTGVTCHIASIEADFSLADPSDSSISCRQTGEITPEMIAAIDKSKNGEVVFKKSKSIFFKSMKVRRIFDSENQTLMYLSYSTKETSGSFKHSLSTVPLWGTKAYGIHTAEK
;
A
#
# COMPACT_ATOMS: atom_id res chain seq x y z
N MET A 1 45.16 16.35 -39.89
CA MET A 1 45.07 17.46 -38.90
C MET A 1 43.63 17.96 -38.99
N LEU A 2 42.74 17.98 -37.99
CA LEU A 2 42.84 18.19 -36.55
C LEU A 2 41.62 17.47 -35.91
N ARG A 3 41.85 16.34 -35.24
CA ARG A 3 41.63 16.15 -33.78
C ARG A 3 40.21 16.41 -33.25
N LYS A 4 39.54 15.30 -32.91
CA LYS A 4 38.86 15.02 -31.64
C LYS A 4 38.15 16.20 -30.96
N VAL A 5 36.83 16.25 -31.04
CA VAL A 5 36.00 16.73 -29.92
C VAL A 5 34.80 15.79 -29.79
N ALA A 6 35.04 14.65 -29.16
CA ALA A 6 34.01 13.88 -28.49
C ALA A 6 33.80 14.55 -27.13
N THR A 7 32.81 15.42 -27.00
CA THR A 7 32.35 15.91 -25.68
C THR A 7 31.02 15.26 -25.36
N ILE A 8 31.17 14.23 -24.54
CA ILE A 8 30.18 13.61 -23.67
C ILE A 8 29.36 14.72 -22.97
N SER A 9 28.05 14.72 -23.17
CA SER A 9 27.10 15.39 -22.27
C SER A 9 25.97 14.41 -21.98
N LEU A 10 26.37 13.33 -21.31
CA LEU A 10 25.49 12.30 -20.76
C LEU A 10 25.66 12.33 -19.25
N LEU A 11 25.15 13.36 -18.56
CA LEU A 11 25.13 13.38 -17.10
C LEU A 11 24.13 14.41 -16.56
N ALA A 12 22.86 14.00 -16.45
CA ALA A 12 21.91 14.44 -15.41
C ALA A 12 20.54 13.77 -15.59
N LEU A 13 20.47 12.44 -15.59
CA LEU A 13 19.27 11.77 -15.07
C LEU A 13 19.52 11.50 -13.59
N GLY A 14 19.37 12.55 -12.79
CA GLY A 14 19.18 12.39 -11.35
C GLY A 14 17.85 11.70 -11.13
N LEU A 15 17.87 10.39 -10.90
CA LEU A 15 16.75 9.61 -10.43
C LEU A 15 16.33 10.12 -9.05
N THR A 16 15.46 11.12 -8.99
CA THR A 16 14.70 11.41 -7.77
C THR A 16 13.57 10.39 -7.65
N ALA A 17 13.91 9.14 -7.34
CA ALA A 17 12.95 8.17 -6.84
C ALA A 17 12.87 8.32 -5.32
N CYS A 18 12.39 9.47 -4.86
CA CYS A 18 11.99 9.63 -3.47
C CYS A 18 10.61 8.99 -3.34
N ASP A 19 10.55 7.79 -2.78
CA ASP A 19 9.29 7.16 -2.37
C ASP A 19 8.75 7.93 -1.16
N ASN A 20 8.12 9.08 -1.42
CA ASN A 20 7.67 10.09 -0.44
C ASN A 20 6.37 9.67 0.28
N ASN A 21 6.16 8.36 0.45
CA ASN A 21 4.96 7.84 1.09
C ASN A 21 5.07 7.82 2.61
N GLU A 22 6.27 7.94 3.17
CA GLU A 22 6.49 8.05 4.62
C GLU A 22 5.96 9.39 5.15
N VAL A 23 5.06 9.32 6.14
CA VAL A 23 4.47 10.47 6.83
C VAL A 23 4.99 10.63 8.25
N GLY A 24 5.72 9.64 8.76
CA GLY A 24 6.27 9.69 10.11
C GLY A 24 7.13 8.47 10.44
N ASP A 25 7.98 8.68 11.43
CA ASP A 25 8.93 7.70 11.93
C ASP A 25 8.96 7.79 13.46
N VAL A 26 8.70 6.66 14.13
CA VAL A 26 8.69 6.57 15.59
C VAL A 26 9.66 5.49 16.03
N SER A 27 10.78 5.92 16.61
CA SER A 27 11.79 4.97 17.08
C SER A 27 11.35 4.19 18.32
N LEU A 28 11.62 2.88 18.32
CA LEU A 28 11.36 1.98 19.47
C LEU A 28 12.54 1.93 20.45
N GLY A 29 13.54 2.79 20.25
CA GLY A 29 14.66 2.98 21.16
C GLY A 29 15.96 2.39 20.65
N LEU A 30 17.05 3.02 21.07
CA LEU A 30 18.42 2.79 20.58
C LEU A 30 18.90 1.34 20.68
N PHE A 31 18.38 0.55 21.62
CA PHE A 31 18.79 -0.85 21.78
C PHE A 31 18.04 -1.81 20.84
N THR A 32 16.89 -1.40 20.31
CA THR A 32 16.10 -2.27 19.42
C THR A 32 16.49 -2.14 17.96
N MET A 33 17.04 -0.99 17.57
CA MET A 33 17.33 -0.62 16.17
C MET A 33 16.11 -0.87 15.25
N LYS A 34 14.92 -0.61 15.77
CA LYS A 34 13.64 -0.79 15.08
C LYS A 34 12.84 0.47 15.20
N ASP A 35 12.20 0.82 14.10
CA ASP A 35 11.35 1.99 14.03
C ASP A 35 9.97 1.62 13.50
N ILE A 36 8.94 2.33 13.95
CA ILE A 36 7.60 2.27 13.37
C ILE A 36 7.54 3.33 12.28
N LYS A 37 7.55 2.88 11.03
CA LYS A 37 7.32 3.73 9.87
C LYS A 37 5.83 3.87 9.62
N LEU A 38 5.37 5.11 9.48
CA LEU A 38 4.03 5.46 9.07
C LEU A 38 4.07 5.84 7.60
N ASN A 39 3.38 5.08 6.75
CA ASN A 39 3.26 5.35 5.33
C ASN A 39 1.82 5.67 4.96
N HIS A 40 1.60 6.50 3.95
CA HIS A 40 0.29 6.66 3.33
C HIS A 40 0.23 5.93 2.00
N LEU A 41 -0.97 5.49 1.64
CA LEU A 41 -1.32 4.85 0.39
C LEU A 41 -2.62 5.46 -0.08
N LYS A 42 -2.60 6.17 -1.20
CA LYS A 42 -3.83 6.50 -1.92
C LYS A 42 -4.22 5.32 -2.79
N ASP A 43 -5.48 4.93 -2.72
CA ASP A 43 -5.97 3.87 -3.57
C ASP A 43 -5.88 4.28 -5.06
N PRO A 44 -5.29 3.45 -5.94
CA PRO A 44 -5.02 3.82 -7.34
C PRO A 44 -6.29 3.95 -8.20
N VAL A 45 -7.39 3.31 -7.81
CA VAL A 45 -8.65 3.32 -8.57
C VAL A 45 -9.73 4.08 -7.80
N VAL A 46 -9.97 3.70 -6.55
CA VAL A 46 -10.91 4.35 -5.63
C VAL A 46 -10.21 5.53 -4.95
N THR A 47 -9.78 6.49 -5.75
CA THR A 47 -8.93 7.61 -5.32
C THR A 47 -9.51 8.46 -4.18
N GLY A 48 -10.79 8.34 -3.86
CA GLY A 48 -11.41 8.88 -2.65
C GLY A 48 -11.05 8.18 -1.34
N VAL A 49 -10.23 7.11 -1.37
CA VAL A 49 -9.75 6.40 -0.18
C VAL A 49 -8.26 6.62 0.00
N THR A 50 -7.85 6.92 1.24
CA THR A 50 -6.46 6.94 1.66
C THR A 50 -6.27 6.06 2.89
N CYS A 51 -5.27 5.21 2.83
CA CYS A 51 -4.85 4.30 3.89
C CYS A 51 -3.56 4.79 4.53
N HIS A 52 -3.50 4.73 5.86
CA HIS A 52 -2.28 4.95 6.63
C HIS A 52 -1.85 3.60 7.19
N ILE A 53 -0.58 3.25 6.98
CA ILE A 53 -0.03 1.95 7.32
C ILE A 53 1.12 2.19 8.29
N ALA A 54 1.00 1.62 9.48
CA ALA A 54 2.10 1.53 10.42
C ALA A 54 2.79 0.18 10.22
N SER A 55 4.10 0.17 10.06
CA SER A 55 4.90 -1.05 9.97
C SER A 55 6.20 -0.91 10.71
N ILE A 56 6.60 -1.98 11.40
CA ILE A 56 7.94 -2.03 11.98
C ILE A 56 8.94 -2.30 10.84
N GLU A 57 9.95 -1.45 10.74
CA GLU A 57 11.11 -1.61 9.86
C GLU A 57 12.35 -1.78 10.74
N ALA A 58 13.22 -2.71 10.37
CA ALA A 58 14.43 -3.03 11.10
C ALA A 58 15.63 -2.95 10.16
N ASP A 59 16.28 -1.80 10.13
CA ASP A 59 17.48 -1.60 9.32
C ASP A 59 18.53 -2.65 9.69
N PHE A 60 18.96 -3.45 8.70
CA PHE A 60 20.00 -4.48 8.83
C PHE A 60 19.66 -5.72 9.68
N SER A 61 18.38 -5.99 9.99
CA SER A 61 17.99 -7.22 10.68
C SER A 61 17.63 -8.35 9.73
N LEU A 62 18.16 -9.56 9.96
CA LEU A 62 17.73 -10.79 9.26
C LEU A 62 16.24 -11.13 9.53
N ALA A 63 15.64 -10.53 10.56
CA ALA A 63 14.30 -10.83 11.05
C ALA A 63 13.39 -9.59 11.07
N ASP A 64 13.03 -9.06 9.89
CA ASP A 64 12.00 -8.01 9.81
C ASP A 64 10.66 -8.46 10.41
N PRO A 65 10.11 -7.73 11.40
CA PRO A 65 8.83 -8.04 11.98
C PRO A 65 7.70 -7.94 10.95
N SER A 66 6.77 -8.88 11.00
CA SER A 66 5.57 -8.84 10.16
C SER A 66 4.43 -8.01 10.76
N ASP A 67 4.63 -7.44 11.95
CA ASP A 67 3.64 -6.61 12.62
C ASP A 67 3.40 -5.33 11.82
N SER A 68 2.13 -5.09 11.53
CA SER A 68 1.66 -3.92 10.82
C SER A 68 0.21 -3.62 11.19
N SER A 69 -0.19 -2.37 11.05
CA SER A 69 -1.55 -1.90 11.22
C SER A 69 -1.94 -1.05 10.02
N ILE A 70 -3.21 -1.06 9.64
CA ILE A 70 -3.76 -0.25 8.55
C ILE A 70 -5.02 0.49 9.00
N SER A 71 -5.14 1.76 8.59
CA SER A 71 -6.37 2.54 8.74
C SER A 71 -6.68 3.28 7.45
N CYS A 72 -7.73 2.85 6.77
CA CYS A 72 -8.24 3.46 5.54
C CYS A 72 -9.44 4.34 5.87
N ARG A 73 -9.47 5.52 5.27
CA ARG A 73 -10.55 6.50 5.43
C ARG A 73 -10.97 7.03 4.07
N GLN A 74 -12.23 7.41 3.98
CA GLN A 74 -12.68 8.25 2.88
C GLN A 74 -12.10 9.65 3.05
N THR A 75 -11.25 10.05 2.12
CA THR A 75 -10.57 11.35 2.07
C THR A 75 -10.98 12.17 0.84
N GLY A 76 -11.80 11.60 -0.03
CA GLY A 76 -12.40 12.27 -1.19
C GLY A 76 -13.70 11.62 -1.61
N GLU A 77 -14.21 12.03 -2.77
CA GLU A 77 -15.41 11.40 -3.34
C GLU A 77 -15.12 9.97 -3.80
N ILE A 78 -16.07 9.07 -3.53
CA ILE A 78 -16.09 7.73 -4.10
C ILE A 78 -17.25 7.69 -5.09
N THR A 79 -16.93 7.50 -6.38
CA THR A 79 -17.91 7.56 -7.47
C THR A 79 -18.26 6.17 -8.00
N PRO A 80 -19.43 6.01 -8.66
CA PRO A 80 -19.82 4.74 -9.25
C PRO A 80 -18.81 4.21 -10.27
N GLU A 81 -18.19 5.10 -11.05
CA GLU A 81 -17.20 4.73 -12.08
C GLU A 81 -15.95 4.11 -11.44
N MET A 82 -15.53 4.62 -10.27
CA MET A 82 -14.44 4.01 -9.51
C MET A 82 -14.77 2.59 -9.10
N ILE A 83 -15.98 2.34 -8.58
CA ILE A 83 -16.41 1.00 -8.15
C ILE A 83 -16.67 0.08 -9.35
N ALA A 84 -17.06 0.61 -10.50
CA ALA A 84 -17.18 -0.17 -11.73
C ALA A 84 -15.81 -0.67 -12.23
N ALA A 85 -14.73 0.06 -11.95
CA ALA A 85 -13.38 -0.25 -12.42
C ALA A 85 -12.56 -1.20 -11.53
N ILE A 86 -13.05 -1.57 -10.34
CA ILE A 86 -12.34 -2.48 -9.41
C ILE A 86 -12.62 -3.96 -9.70
N ASP A 87 -11.75 -4.85 -9.22
CA ASP A 87 -12.05 -6.28 -9.18
C ASP A 87 -13.08 -6.60 -8.08
N LYS A 88 -14.24 -7.14 -8.49
CA LYS A 88 -15.34 -7.54 -7.60
C LYS A 88 -15.34 -9.03 -7.27
N SER A 89 -14.33 -9.79 -7.72
CA SER A 89 -14.14 -11.19 -7.37
C SER A 89 -13.90 -11.35 -5.87
N LYS A 90 -14.14 -12.56 -5.33
CA LYS A 90 -13.84 -12.87 -3.92
C LYS A 90 -12.35 -12.78 -3.58
N ASN A 91 -11.48 -12.84 -4.58
CA ASN A 91 -10.04 -12.65 -4.39
C ASN A 91 -9.66 -11.17 -4.32
N GLY A 92 -10.45 -10.26 -4.91
CA GLY A 92 -10.11 -8.86 -5.04
C GLY A 92 -8.73 -8.62 -5.64
N GLU A 93 -8.13 -7.46 -5.35
CA GLU A 93 -6.89 -7.03 -6.00
C GLU A 93 -5.85 -6.47 -5.04
N VAL A 94 -4.57 -6.67 -5.35
CA VAL A 94 -3.46 -6.08 -4.58
C VAL A 94 -3.25 -4.64 -5.05
N VAL A 95 -3.60 -3.68 -4.18
CA VAL A 95 -3.50 -2.23 -4.47
C VAL A 95 -2.17 -1.65 -4.03
N PHE A 96 -1.41 -2.36 -3.19
CA PHE A 96 -0.10 -1.94 -2.73
C PHE A 96 0.79 -3.14 -2.39
N LYS A 97 2.08 -3.01 -2.67
CA LYS A 97 3.11 -3.98 -2.30
C LYS A 97 4.39 -3.24 -1.93
N LYS A 98 4.90 -3.46 -0.72
CA LYS A 98 6.21 -2.97 -0.26
C LYS A 98 7.11 -4.15 0.08
N SER A 99 8.33 -4.14 -0.42
CA SER A 99 9.36 -5.11 0.00
C SER A 99 9.83 -4.75 1.40
N LYS A 100 9.93 -5.73 2.30
CA LYS A 100 10.35 -5.50 3.69
C LYS A 100 11.76 -5.99 4.00
N SER A 101 12.24 -7.09 3.40
CA SER A 101 13.54 -7.66 3.77
C SER A 101 14.31 -8.29 2.61
N ILE A 102 15.60 -8.57 2.86
CA ILE A 102 16.51 -9.29 1.97
C ILE A 102 16.04 -10.73 1.71
N PHE A 103 15.32 -11.35 2.65
CA PHE A 103 14.79 -12.73 2.52
C PHE A 103 13.36 -12.79 1.94
N PHE A 104 13.09 -11.99 0.91
CA PHE A 104 11.83 -12.02 0.14
C PHE A 104 10.55 -11.85 0.96
N LYS A 105 10.58 -11.08 2.06
CA LYS A 105 9.33 -10.69 2.74
C LYS A 105 8.71 -9.51 2.00
N SER A 106 7.41 -9.58 1.72
CA SER A 106 6.65 -8.46 1.17
C SER A 106 5.38 -8.20 1.96
N MET A 107 5.08 -6.94 2.23
CA MET A 107 3.79 -6.51 2.74
C MET A 107 2.90 -6.15 1.56
N LYS A 108 1.65 -6.62 1.58
CA LYS A 108 0.65 -6.37 0.56
C LYS A 108 -0.60 -5.78 1.20
N VAL A 109 -1.25 -4.86 0.51
CA VAL A 109 -2.62 -4.44 0.83
C VAL A 109 -3.51 -4.91 -0.30
N ARG A 110 -4.55 -5.68 0.05
CA ARG A 110 -5.53 -6.20 -0.88
C ARG A 110 -6.88 -5.56 -0.62
N ARG A 111 -7.46 -5.00 -1.69
CA ARG A 111 -8.82 -4.46 -1.70
C ARG A 111 -9.78 -5.57 -2.10
N ILE A 112 -10.83 -5.75 -1.30
CA ILE A 112 -11.94 -6.66 -1.58
C ILE A 112 -13.22 -5.85 -1.47
N PHE A 113 -14.13 -6.03 -2.43
CA PHE A 113 -15.45 -5.42 -2.36
C PHE A 113 -16.46 -6.39 -1.76
N ASP A 114 -17.06 -5.99 -0.64
CA ASP A 114 -18.24 -6.63 -0.09
C ASP A 114 -19.48 -5.99 -0.74
N SER A 115 -20.04 -6.69 -1.73
CA SER A 115 -21.22 -6.24 -2.47
C SER A 115 -22.51 -6.31 -1.65
N GLU A 116 -22.59 -7.16 -0.63
CA GLU A 116 -23.78 -7.26 0.21
C GLU A 116 -23.86 -6.04 1.14
N ASN A 117 -22.76 -5.73 1.82
CA ASN A 117 -22.69 -4.60 2.76
C ASN A 117 -22.20 -3.29 2.11
N GLN A 118 -22.01 -3.27 0.79
CA GLN A 118 -21.51 -2.11 0.02
C GLN A 118 -20.28 -1.48 0.70
N THR A 119 -19.26 -2.29 0.97
CA THR A 119 -18.09 -1.89 1.76
C THR A 119 -16.79 -2.30 1.06
N LEU A 120 -15.81 -1.41 1.04
CA LEU A 120 -14.45 -1.71 0.59
C LEU A 120 -13.62 -2.19 1.78
N MET A 121 -13.10 -3.39 1.67
CA MET A 121 -12.24 -4.02 2.69
C MET A 121 -10.79 -3.94 2.23
N TYR A 122 -9.91 -3.43 3.08
CA TYR A 122 -8.47 -3.33 2.85
C TYR A 122 -7.74 -4.23 3.84
N LEU A 123 -7.30 -5.39 3.35
CA LEU A 123 -6.54 -6.36 4.13
C LEU A 123 -5.05 -6.12 3.92
N SER A 124 -4.36 -5.67 4.95
CA SER A 124 -2.90 -5.65 5.01
C SER A 124 -2.39 -6.99 5.53
N TYR A 125 -1.46 -7.61 4.82
CA TYR A 125 -0.84 -8.86 5.24
C TYR A 125 0.59 -8.98 4.71
N SER A 126 1.43 -9.71 5.44
CA SER A 126 2.79 -10.01 5.01
C SER A 126 2.86 -11.41 4.39
N THR A 127 3.64 -11.58 3.33
CA THR A 127 3.99 -12.90 2.81
C THR A 127 5.49 -13.14 3.01
N LYS A 128 5.83 -14.33 3.48
CA LYS A 128 7.22 -14.83 3.53
C LYS A 128 7.27 -16.10 2.70
N GLU A 129 8.06 -16.09 1.63
CA GLU A 129 8.12 -17.17 0.63
C GLU A 129 8.43 -18.55 1.23
N THR A 130 9.11 -18.61 2.38
CA THR A 130 9.56 -19.87 2.98
C THR A 130 8.71 -20.44 4.11
N SER A 131 7.85 -19.64 4.78
CA SER A 131 7.08 -20.12 5.95
C SER A 131 5.67 -19.56 6.09
N GLY A 132 5.22 -18.72 5.15
CA GLY A 132 4.02 -17.91 5.33
C GLY A 132 4.14 -16.90 6.48
N SER A 133 3.12 -16.07 6.66
CA SER A 133 2.96 -15.18 7.81
C SER A 133 1.48 -15.02 8.11
N PHE A 134 1.10 -15.14 9.38
CA PHE A 134 -0.29 -15.01 9.84
C PHE A 134 -0.61 -13.58 10.30
N LYS A 135 0.36 -12.67 10.23
CA LYS A 135 0.20 -11.27 10.67
C LYS A 135 -0.56 -10.48 9.61
N HIS A 136 -1.72 -9.98 10.01
CA HIS A 136 -2.62 -9.22 9.16
C HIS A 136 -3.32 -8.12 9.96
N SER A 137 -3.85 -7.15 9.24
CA SER A 137 -4.67 -6.06 9.76
C SER A 137 -5.74 -5.72 8.72
N LEU A 138 -6.95 -5.40 9.17
CA LEU A 138 -8.08 -5.10 8.31
C LEU A 138 -8.59 -3.69 8.60
N SER A 139 -8.89 -2.95 7.53
CA SER A 139 -9.66 -1.72 7.60
C SER A 139 -10.81 -1.78 6.60
N THR A 140 -11.95 -1.18 6.94
CA THR A 140 -13.14 -1.14 6.08
C THR A 140 -13.56 0.30 5.83
N VAL A 141 -13.98 0.59 4.60
CA VAL A 141 -14.52 1.89 4.18
C VAL A 141 -15.92 1.64 3.61
N PRO A 142 -16.99 2.04 4.31
CA PRO A 142 -18.33 1.87 3.80
C PRO A 142 -18.57 2.81 2.61
N LEU A 143 -19.36 2.37 1.63
CA LEU A 143 -19.83 3.26 0.57
C LEU A 143 -21.01 4.12 1.02
N TRP A 144 -21.60 3.85 2.19
CA TRP A 144 -22.69 4.65 2.76
C TRP A 144 -22.31 6.14 2.83
N GLY A 145 -23.18 6.99 2.31
CA GLY A 145 -22.92 8.45 2.26
C GLY A 145 -22.00 8.88 1.12
N THR A 146 -21.61 7.97 0.21
CA THR A 146 -20.85 8.29 -1.00
C THR A 146 -21.75 8.27 -2.25
N LYS A 147 -21.27 8.83 -3.36
CA LYS A 147 -21.98 8.80 -4.65
C LYS A 147 -22.09 7.38 -5.22
N ALA A 148 -21.28 6.44 -4.74
CA ALA A 148 -21.26 5.06 -5.21
C ALA A 148 -22.24 4.13 -4.47
N TYR A 149 -22.91 4.59 -3.41
CA TYR A 149 -23.81 3.75 -2.63
C TYR A 149 -25.01 3.27 -3.47
N GLY A 150 -25.29 1.96 -3.44
CA GLY A 150 -26.50 1.38 -4.05
C GLY A 150 -26.43 1.15 -5.56
N ILE A 151 -25.35 1.55 -6.24
CA ILE A 151 -25.21 1.38 -7.69
C ILE A 151 -24.81 -0.06 -8.08
N HIS A 152 -24.26 -0.84 -7.14
CA HIS A 152 -23.78 -2.19 -7.37
C HIS A 152 -24.32 -3.21 -6.37
N THR A 153 -25.60 -3.10 -6.01
CA THR A 153 -26.28 -4.17 -5.28
C THR A 153 -26.28 -5.43 -6.13
N ALA A 154 -25.81 -6.54 -5.56
CA ALA A 154 -25.69 -7.81 -6.25
C ALA A 154 -27.01 -8.19 -6.95
N GLU A 155 -26.96 -8.49 -8.24
CA GLU A 155 -27.96 -9.35 -8.85
C GLU A 155 -27.91 -10.68 -8.09
N LYS A 156 -29.06 -11.05 -7.53
CA LYS A 156 -29.25 -12.32 -6.82
C LYS A 156 -29.08 -13.51 -7.75
#